data_AF-A0A7Y7B910-F1
#
_entry.id   AF-A0A7Y7B910-F1
#
_cell.length_a   1.000
_cell.length_b   1.000
_cell.length_c   1.000
_cell.angle_alpha   90.00
_cell.angle_beta   90.00
_cell.angle_gamma   90.00
#
_symmetry.space_group_name_H-M   'P 1'
#
loop_
_entity.id
_entity.type
_entity.pdbx_description
1 polymer ?
#
loop_
_entity_poly.entity_id
_entity_poly.type
_entity_poly.pdbx_seq_one_letter_code
_entity_poly.pdbx_strand_id
1 'polypeptide(L)' 'MSDGLKANKAAMDAIAGGINGAIGELKGVGTPGAASVGRGFSELSLSGMETGHEGLTSSFKEFCDRWEWGVRAL' A
#
# COMPACT_ATOMS: atom_id res chain seq x y z
N MET A 1 12.97 -16.14 12.06
CA MET A 1 13.86 -15.13 11.46
C MET A 1 13.47 -15.04 10.00
N SER A 2 12.82 -13.96 9.59
CA SER A 2 12.36 -13.80 8.21
C SER A 2 13.57 -13.57 7.32
N ASP A 3 13.83 -14.46 6.35
CA ASP A 3 14.74 -14.16 5.26
C ASP A 3 14.26 -12.88 4.59
N GLY A 4 15.07 -11.82 4.67
CA GLY A 4 14.73 -10.52 4.09
C GLY A 4 14.35 -10.69 2.62
N LEU A 5 13.28 -10.02 2.20
CA LEU A 5 12.80 -10.06 0.81
C LEU A 5 13.98 -9.75 -0.12
N LYS A 6 14.44 -10.74 -0.91
CA LYS A 6 15.55 -10.57 -1.87
C LYS A 6 15.08 -9.83 -3.13
N ALA A 7 14.47 -8.67 -2.95
CA ALA A 7 14.10 -7.80 -4.06
C ALA A 7 15.33 -7.02 -4.52
N ASN A 8 15.55 -6.97 -5.85
CA ASN A 8 16.63 -6.16 -6.41
C ASN A 8 16.32 -4.66 -6.24
N LYS A 9 17.35 -3.81 -6.36
CA LYS A 9 17.20 -2.36 -6.19
C LYS A 9 16.11 -1.77 -7.10
N ALA A 10 16.04 -2.20 -8.36
CA ALA A 10 15.05 -1.71 -9.30
C ALA A 10 13.61 -1.99 -8.85
N ALA A 11 13.35 -3.18 -8.30
CA ALA A 11 12.05 -3.54 -7.75
C ALA A 11 11.70 -2.68 -6.52
N MET A 12 12.68 -2.41 -5.66
CA MET A 12 12.49 -1.53 -4.50
C MET A 12 12.21 -0.08 -4.91
N ASP A 13 12.94 0.43 -5.91
CA ASP A 13 12.72 1.77 -6.46
C ASP A 13 11.31 1.88 -7.08
N ALA A 14 10.87 0.84 -7.81
CA ALA A 14 9.53 0.79 -8.40
C ALA A 14 8.42 0.76 -7.34
N ILE A 15 8.59 -0.04 -6.28
CA ILE A 15 7.64 -0.10 -5.16
C ILE A 15 7.55 1.25 -4.45
N ALA A 16 8.69 1.87 -4.13
CA ALA A 16 8.73 3.18 -3.49
C ALA A 16 8.09 4.26 -4.38
N GLY A 17 8.36 4.21 -5.69
CA GLY A 17 7.74 5.11 -6.67
C GLY A 17 6.22 4.97 -6.71
N GLY A 18 5.71 3.73 -6.78
CA GLY A 18 4.27 3.45 -6.78
C GLY A 18 3.56 3.93 -5.51
N ILE A 19 4.14 3.67 -4.33
CA ILE A 19 3.59 4.12 -3.04
C ILE A 19 3.55 5.66 -2.98
N ASN A 20 4.63 6.34 -3.37
CA ASN A 20 4.67 7.81 -3.37
C ASN A 20 3.69 8.42 -4.38
N GLY A 21 3.49 7.77 -5.54
CA GLY A 21 2.47 8.15 -6.51
C GLY A 21 1.07 8.08 -5.91
N ALA A 22 0.72 6.96 -5.29
CA ALA A 22 -0.58 6.79 -4.62
C ALA A 22 -0.80 7.85 -3.51
N ILE A 23 0.22 8.16 -2.72
CA ILE A 23 0.16 9.25 -1.71
C ILE A 23 -0.08 10.61 -2.39
N GLY A 24 0.56 10.87 -3.53
CA GLY A 24 0.38 12.10 -4.31
C GLY A 24 -1.07 12.29 -4.76
N GLU A 25 -1.66 11.25 -5.34
CA GLU A 25 -3.07 11.25 -5.76
C GLU A 25 -4.02 11.43 -4.57
N LEU A 26 -3.80 10.70 -3.48
CA LEU A 26 -4.61 10.79 -2.26
C LEU A 26 -4.56 12.18 -1.62
N LYS A 27 -3.44 12.90 -1.71
CA LYS A 27 -3.35 14.31 -1.27
C LYS A 27 -4.23 15.25 -2.11
N GLY A 28 -4.48 14.90 -3.37
CA GLY A 28 -5.31 15.69 -4.29
C GLY A 28 -6.82 15.53 -4.06
N VAL A 29 -7.25 14.40 -3.49
CA VAL A 29 -8.68 14.08 -3.29
C VAL A 29 -9.12 14.10 -1.82
N GLY A 30 -8.19 13.95 -0.88
CA GLY A 30 -8.47 13.84 0.56
C GLY A 30 -8.27 15.11 1.37
N THR A 31 -8.51 15.02 2.68
CA THR A 31 -8.19 16.10 3.63
C THR A 31 -6.68 16.35 3.67
N PRO A 32 -6.22 17.62 3.70
CA PRO A 32 -4.80 17.94 3.85
C PRO A 32 -4.16 17.16 5.00
N GLY A 33 -3.01 16.52 4.74
CA GLY A 33 -2.27 15.73 5.73
C GLY A 33 -2.81 14.33 6.02
N ALA A 34 -3.98 13.94 5.50
CA ALA A 34 -4.54 12.59 5.72
C ALA A 34 -3.73 11.50 5.00
N ALA A 35 -3.39 11.73 3.73
CA ALA A 35 -2.63 10.79 2.91
C ALA A 35 -1.20 10.54 3.45
N SER A 36 -0.58 11.56 4.06
CA SER A 36 0.77 11.41 4.67
C SER A 36 0.79 10.51 5.91
N VAL A 37 -0.37 10.25 6.53
CA VAL A 37 -0.49 9.31 7.66
C VAL A 37 -1.19 8.02 7.25
N GLY A 38 -1.18 7.71 5.94
CA GLY A 38 -1.69 6.46 5.38
C GLY A 38 -3.17 6.48 5.01
N ARG A 39 -3.94 7.52 5.36
CA ARG A 39 -5.40 7.49 5.15
C ARG A 39 -5.79 7.48 3.68
N GLY A 40 -6.74 6.61 3.35
CA GLY A 40 -7.26 6.36 2.00
C GLY A 40 -6.66 5.12 1.32
N PHE A 41 -5.75 4.39 1.97
CA PHE A 41 -5.16 3.17 1.40
C PHE A 41 -6.12 1.98 1.45
N SER A 42 -7.05 1.94 2.40
CA SER A 42 -8.12 0.91 2.45
C SER A 42 -8.95 0.89 1.16
N GLU A 43 -9.16 2.06 0.55
CA GLU A 43 -9.94 2.23 -0.67
C GLU A 43 -9.22 1.70 -1.93
N LEU A 44 -7.91 1.42 -1.84
CA LEU A 44 -7.16 0.78 -2.92
C LEU A 44 -7.33 -0.74 -2.93
N SER A 45 -7.94 -1.33 -1.90
CA SER A 45 -8.10 -2.78 -1.82
C SER A 45 -9.00 -3.31 -2.94
N LEU A 46 -8.65 -4.50 -3.45
CA LEU A 46 -9.38 -5.17 -4.52
C LEU A 46 -10.14 -6.39 -3.98
N SER A 47 -11.28 -6.67 -4.57
CA SER A 47 -12.07 -7.87 -4.30
C SER A 47 -11.40 -9.14 -4.82
N GLY A 48 -11.92 -10.30 -4.39
CA GLY A 48 -11.50 -11.60 -4.92
C GLY A 48 -11.76 -11.74 -6.42
N MET A 49 -12.81 -11.11 -6.95
CA MET A 49 -13.14 -11.14 -8.37
C MET A 49 -12.13 -10.36 -9.21
N GLU A 50 -11.68 -9.20 -8.72
CA GLU A 50 -10.69 -8.36 -9.41
C GLU A 50 -9.29 -8.96 -9.39
N THR A 51 -8.95 -9.70 -8.32
CA THR A 51 -7.62 -10.30 -8.15
C THR A 51 -7.52 -11.72 -8.71
N GLY A 52 -8.64 -12.44 -8.81
CA GLY A 52 -8.71 -13.80 -9.36
C GLY A 52 -7.98 -14.88 -8.53
N HIS A 53 -7.41 -14.53 -7.38
CA HIS A 53 -6.66 -15.43 -6.52
C HIS A 53 -6.72 -15.02 -5.04
N GLU A 54 -7.27 -15.88 -4.19
CA GLU A 54 -7.55 -15.59 -2.77
C GLU A 54 -6.31 -15.13 -1.99
N GLY A 55 -5.17 -15.81 -2.13
CA GLY A 55 -3.96 -15.44 -1.41
C GLY A 55 -3.40 -14.07 -1.81
N LEU A 56 -3.69 -13.60 -3.03
CA LEU A 56 -3.32 -12.25 -3.46
C LEU A 56 -4.30 -11.24 -2.87
N THR A 57 -5.61 -11.55 -2.91
CA THR A 57 -6.65 -10.73 -2.28
C THR A 57 -6.34 -10.47 -0.81
N SER A 58 -6.03 -11.53 -0.05
CA SER A 58 -5.79 -11.43 1.38
C SER A 58 -4.53 -10.62 1.69
N SER A 59 -3.42 -10.92 1.01
CA SER A 59 -2.12 -10.25 1.22
C SER A 59 -2.19 -8.77 0.84
N PHE A 60 -2.87 -8.44 -0.25
CA PHE A 60 -3.03 -7.06 -0.68
C PHE A 60 -3.97 -6.28 0.25
N LYS A 61 -5.05 -6.90 0.73
CA LYS A 61 -5.93 -6.31 1.73
C LYS A 61 -5.18 -6.00 3.03
N GLU A 62 -4.40 -6.96 3.55
CA GLU A 62 -3.57 -6.72 4.73
C GLU A 62 -2.57 -5.59 4.54
N PHE A 63 -1.97 -5.47 3.34
CA PHE A 63 -1.09 -4.35 3.01
C PHE A 63 -1.82 -3.01 3.10
N CYS A 64 -2.98 -2.88 2.45
CA CYS A 64 -3.81 -1.66 2.48
C CYS A 64 -4.23 -1.29 3.90
N ASP A 65 -4.72 -2.27 4.67
CA ASP A 65 -5.17 -2.07 6.04
C ASP A 65 -3.99 -1.67 6.95
N ARG A 66 -2.82 -2.31 6.79
CA ARG A 66 -1.63 -1.97 7.57
C ARG A 66 -1.06 -0.61 7.19
N TRP A 67 -1.22 -0.15 5.95
CA TRP A 67 -0.76 1.18 5.55
C TRP A 67 -1.70 2.29 6.04
N GLU A 68 -3.02 2.06 6.01
CA GLU A 68 -4.05 2.96 6.55
C GLU A 68 -3.77 3.36 8.02
N TRP A 69 -3.25 2.41 8.80
CA TRP A 69 -3.03 2.57 10.24
C TRP A 69 -1.55 2.62 10.67
N GLY A 70 -0.66 1.96 9.93
CA GLY A 70 0.69 1.58 10.38
C GLY A 70 1.82 2.52 10.02
N VAL A 71 1.61 3.52 9.15
CA VAL A 71 2.63 4.59 8.93
C VAL A 71 2.85 5.43 10.21
N ARG A 72 1.90 5.41 11.15
CA ARG A 72 2.02 6.13 12.43
C ARG A 72 2.98 5.48 13.43
N ALA A 73 3.39 4.23 13.19
CA ALA A 73 4.20 3.43 14.10
C ALA A 73 5.61 3.11 13.57
N LEU A 74 5.97 3.65 12.39
CA LEU A 74 7.28 3.52 11.74
C LEU A 74 8.06 4.84 11.85
#